data_AF-W6UIS4-F1
#
_entry.id   AF-W6UIS4-F1
#
_cell.length_a   1.000
_cell.length_b   1.000
_cell.length_c   1.000
_cell.angle_alpha   90.00
_cell.angle_beta   90.00
_cell.angle_gamma   90.00
#
_symmetry.space_group_name_H-M   'P 1'
#
loop_
_entity.id
_entity.type
_entity.pdbx_description
1 polymer ?
#
loop_
_entity_poly.entity_id
_entity_poly.type
_entity_poly.pdbx_seq_one_letter_code
_entity_poly.pdbx_strand_id
1 'polypeptide(L)'
;MSKNPFDEEPSSWDSGPHTTNPFDKKYANCDNNLAFATPQSRTLASQQRALDIMSHSEHIGISTLEELSEQGEKLDRAERRLHQIGELQKDSQKSVNALNSWWRGWFSKKSAPGCTAEPTKVEAAAPVTRDQPAPAASYLSQNARSVPPPSSQSFPQSQTTQPRSQFDVNMDLMSSGMSRLRDMATAMNAELKAQNQQLDRMEPALSSVSDTMTTQNRQMKTLLGVKSSR
;
A
#
# COMPACT_ATOMS: atom_id res chain seq x y z
N MET A 1 -28.85 -7.97 74.02
CA MET A 1 -27.59 -8.51 73.42
C MET A 1 -27.63 -8.24 71.93
N SER A 2 -26.70 -7.42 71.46
CA SER A 2 -26.56 -7.01 70.06
C SER A 2 -26.22 -8.24 69.20
N LYS A 3 -27.06 -8.60 68.23
CA LYS A 3 -26.68 -9.59 67.21
C LYS A 3 -25.76 -8.90 66.22
N ASN A 4 -24.59 -9.50 66.03
CA ASN A 4 -23.55 -9.02 65.15
C ASN A 4 -24.06 -9.13 63.70
N PRO A 5 -24.06 -8.07 62.89
CA PRO A 5 -24.60 -8.10 61.52
C PRO A 5 -23.70 -8.81 60.50
N PHE A 6 -22.66 -9.51 60.96
CA PHE A 6 -21.70 -10.26 60.15
C PHE A 6 -21.82 -11.79 60.33
N ASP A 7 -22.78 -12.26 61.13
CA ASP A 7 -23.03 -13.69 61.36
C ASP A 7 -24.06 -14.30 60.38
N GLU A 8 -24.38 -13.62 59.27
CA GLU A 8 -25.08 -14.30 58.17
C GLU A 8 -24.08 -15.17 57.41
N GLU A 9 -24.36 -16.47 57.34
CA GLU A 9 -23.68 -17.43 56.47
C GLU A 9 -23.43 -16.80 55.09
N PRO A 10 -22.31 -17.09 54.42
CA PRO A 10 -22.11 -16.63 53.06
C PRO A 10 -23.19 -17.27 52.18
N SER A 11 -24.26 -16.51 51.97
CA SER A 11 -25.26 -16.70 50.94
C SER A 11 -24.50 -17.03 49.66
N SER A 12 -24.85 -18.16 49.05
CA SER A 12 -24.23 -18.60 47.81
C SER A 12 -24.25 -17.43 46.84
N TRP A 13 -23.08 -16.87 46.55
CA TRP A 13 -22.95 -15.90 45.49
C TRP A 13 -23.46 -16.62 44.25
N ASP A 14 -24.60 -16.15 43.76
CA ASP A 14 -25.16 -16.52 42.49
C ASP A 14 -24.03 -16.37 41.47
N SER A 15 -23.46 -17.50 41.08
CA SER A 15 -22.45 -17.59 40.04
C SER A 15 -23.14 -17.20 38.74
N GLY A 16 -23.21 -15.88 38.50
CA GLY A 16 -23.51 -15.34 37.18
C GLY A 16 -22.65 -16.07 36.15
N PRO A 17 -23.18 -16.27 34.92
CA PRO A 17 -22.65 -17.23 33.98
C PRO A 17 -21.15 -17.03 33.82
N HIS A 18 -20.38 -18.03 34.24
CA HIS A 18 -18.96 -18.08 34.00
C HIS A 18 -18.74 -17.81 32.52
N THR A 19 -18.12 -16.68 32.20
CA THR A 19 -17.61 -16.40 30.86
C THR A 19 -16.53 -17.43 30.59
N THR A 20 -16.97 -18.59 30.12
CA THR A 20 -16.12 -19.69 29.72
C THR A 20 -15.50 -19.22 28.42
N ASN A 21 -14.18 -19.04 28.42
CA ASN A 21 -13.44 -18.83 27.18
C ASN A 21 -13.91 -19.90 26.17
N PRO A 22 -14.22 -19.53 24.92
CA PRO A 22 -14.76 -20.47 23.93
C PRO A 22 -13.84 -21.68 23.65
N PHE A 23 -12.59 -21.63 24.13
CA PHE A 23 -11.62 -22.73 24.11
C PHE A 23 -11.81 -23.78 25.23
N ASP A 24 -12.52 -23.47 26.31
CA ASP A 24 -12.70 -24.40 27.45
C ASP A 24 -13.87 -25.39 27.25
N LYS A 25 -14.81 -25.09 26.35
CA LYS A 25 -15.99 -25.95 26.12
C LYS A 25 -15.67 -27.35 25.57
N LYS A 26 -14.44 -27.59 25.08
CA LYS A 26 -14.01 -28.91 24.59
C LYS A 26 -13.49 -29.86 25.68
N TYR A 27 -13.35 -29.43 26.93
CA TYR A 27 -12.76 -30.25 27.99
C TYR A 27 -13.76 -30.71 29.07
N ALA A 28 -15.06 -30.44 28.89
CA ALA A 28 -16.09 -30.83 29.86
C ALA A 28 -16.48 -32.32 29.82
N ASN A 29 -15.86 -33.14 28.96
CA ASN A 29 -16.06 -34.58 28.97
C ASN A 29 -14.85 -35.27 29.61
N CYS A 30 -14.98 -35.58 30.90
CA CYS A 30 -13.99 -36.28 31.69
C CYS A 30 -14.03 -37.79 31.39
N ASP A 31 -13.53 -38.18 30.22
CA ASP A 31 -13.06 -39.54 30.00
C ASP A 31 -11.58 -39.62 30.37
N ASN A 32 -11.24 -40.65 31.15
CA ASN A 32 -10.06 -40.81 32.01
C ASN A 32 -8.70 -40.97 31.27
N ASN A 33 -8.40 -40.12 30.29
CA ASN A 33 -7.11 -40.09 29.58
C ASN A 33 -6.55 -38.68 29.37
N LEU A 34 -6.89 -37.72 30.24
CA LEU A 34 -6.43 -36.33 30.14
C LEU A 34 -5.28 -36.01 31.12
N ALA A 35 -4.31 -36.93 31.26
CA ALA A 35 -3.12 -36.71 32.07
C ALA A 35 -2.06 -35.79 31.40
N PHE A 36 -2.36 -35.14 30.27
CA PHE A 36 -1.35 -34.41 29.47
C PHE A 36 -1.65 -32.93 29.14
N ALA A 37 -2.74 -32.35 29.65
CA ALA A 37 -3.08 -30.95 29.38
C ALA A 37 -2.64 -30.02 30.53
N THR A 38 -1.35 -30.00 30.88
CA THR A 38 -0.83 -28.99 31.82
C THR A 38 -1.01 -27.58 31.21
N PRO A 39 -1.20 -26.53 32.03
CA PRO A 39 -1.25 -25.16 31.51
C PRO A 39 -0.06 -24.81 30.62
N GLN A 40 1.11 -25.34 30.95
CA GLN A 40 2.36 -25.19 30.18
C GLN A 40 2.27 -25.78 28.76
N SER A 41 1.69 -26.97 28.58
CA SER A 41 1.55 -27.58 27.26
C SER A 41 0.55 -26.82 26.38
N ARG A 42 -0.53 -26.31 26.97
CA ARG A 42 -1.50 -25.44 26.27
C ARG A 42 -0.85 -24.13 25.81
N THR A 43 -0.04 -23.50 26.66
CA THR A 43 0.65 -22.26 26.32
C THR A 43 1.69 -22.49 25.21
N LEU A 44 2.47 -23.56 25.28
CA LEU A 44 3.44 -23.90 24.22
C LEU A 44 2.73 -24.13 22.87
N ALA A 45 1.62 -24.88 22.86
CA ALA A 45 0.84 -25.09 21.64
C ALA A 45 0.24 -23.77 21.10
N SER A 46 -0.17 -22.86 21.98
CA SER A 46 -0.62 -21.52 21.55
C SER A 46 0.50 -20.72 20.92
N GLN A 47 1.74 -20.86 21.43
CA GLN A 47 2.89 -20.17 20.89
C GLN A 47 3.24 -20.66 19.48
N GLN A 48 3.25 -21.97 19.28
CA GLN A 48 3.51 -22.56 17.97
C GLN A 48 2.49 -22.08 16.92
N ARG A 49 1.19 -22.01 17.29
CA ARG A 49 0.16 -21.46 16.40
C ARG A 49 0.40 -19.98 16.06
N ALA A 50 0.80 -19.17 17.04
CA ALA A 50 1.08 -17.77 16.78
C ALA A 50 2.31 -17.57 15.88
N LEU A 51 3.37 -18.37 16.06
CA LEU A 51 4.53 -18.36 15.15
C LEU A 51 4.14 -18.74 13.71
N ASP A 52 3.28 -19.75 13.55
CA ASP A 52 2.76 -20.15 12.24
C ASP A 52 1.97 -19.01 11.57
N ILE A 53 1.01 -18.41 12.30
CA ILE A 53 0.23 -17.26 11.83
C ILE A 53 1.13 -16.08 11.45
N MET A 54 2.17 -15.82 12.25
CA MET A 54 3.12 -14.75 11.98
C MET A 54 3.92 -15.02 10.71
N SER A 55 4.44 -16.24 10.52
CA SER A 55 5.17 -16.60 9.30
C SER A 55 4.29 -16.44 8.05
N HIS A 56 3.02 -16.83 8.15
CA HIS A 56 2.03 -16.64 7.10
C HIS A 56 1.77 -15.15 6.84
N SER A 57 1.65 -14.36 7.91
CA SER A 57 1.46 -12.90 7.81
C SER A 57 2.67 -12.20 7.20
N GLU A 58 3.88 -12.65 7.52
CA GLU A 58 5.11 -12.12 6.93
C GLU A 58 5.15 -12.40 5.42
N HIS A 59 4.79 -13.62 5.01
CA HIS A 59 4.70 -13.98 3.60
C HIS A 59 3.71 -13.10 2.82
N ILE A 60 2.50 -12.92 3.35
CA ILE A 60 1.51 -12.02 2.76
C ILE A 60 2.03 -10.57 2.70
N GLY A 61 2.67 -10.11 3.78
CA GLY A 61 3.25 -8.76 3.85
C GLY A 61 4.32 -8.50 2.78
N ILE A 62 5.19 -9.47 2.53
CA ILE A 62 6.22 -9.39 1.47
C ILE A 62 5.56 -9.29 0.09
N SER A 63 4.62 -10.18 -0.21
CA SER A 63 3.90 -10.15 -1.49
C SER A 63 3.13 -8.84 -1.68
N THR A 64 2.57 -8.29 -0.60
CA THR A 64 1.90 -6.99 -0.63
C THR A 64 2.88 -5.84 -0.90
N LEU A 65 4.07 -5.86 -0.30
CA LEU A 65 5.12 -4.88 -0.55
C LEU A 65 5.65 -4.94 -1.99
N GLU A 66 5.78 -6.15 -2.56
CA GLU A 66 6.13 -6.35 -3.98
C GLU A 66 5.10 -5.70 -4.90
N GLU A 67 3.82 -5.99 -4.67
CA GLU A 67 2.72 -5.43 -5.45
C GLU A 67 2.67 -3.89 -5.30
N LEU A 68 2.81 -3.36 -4.08
CA LEU A 68 2.88 -1.91 -3.86
C LEU A 68 4.07 -1.27 -4.57
N SER A 69 5.23 -1.92 -4.58
CA SER A 69 6.39 -1.46 -5.34
C SER A 69 6.10 -1.42 -6.84
N GLU A 70 5.49 -2.46 -7.40
CA GLU A 70 5.13 -2.52 -8.82
C GLU A 70 4.08 -1.45 -9.18
N GLN A 71 3.08 -1.23 -8.33
CA GLN A 71 2.07 -0.19 -8.50
C GLN A 71 2.70 1.21 -8.48
N GLY A 72 3.62 1.45 -7.55
CA GLY A 72 4.39 2.71 -7.51
C GLY A 72 5.11 2.99 -8.82
N GLU A 73 5.78 1.99 -9.40
CA GLU A 73 6.43 2.17 -10.71
C GLU A 73 5.45 2.43 -11.85
N LYS A 74 4.27 1.79 -11.83
CA LYS A 74 3.22 2.02 -12.82
C LYS A 74 2.72 3.47 -12.74
N LEU A 75 2.52 3.99 -11.54
CA LEU A 75 2.13 5.38 -11.32
C LEU A 75 3.22 6.35 -11.79
N ASP A 76 4.49 6.09 -11.46
CA ASP A 76 5.61 6.89 -11.95
C ASP A 76 5.68 6.93 -13.49
N ARG A 77 5.47 5.79 -14.14
CA ARG A 77 5.41 5.73 -15.62
C ARG A 77 4.21 6.50 -16.16
N ALA A 78 3.05 6.43 -15.51
CA ALA A 78 1.86 7.15 -15.91
C ALA A 78 2.03 8.66 -15.76
N GLU A 79 2.55 9.14 -14.63
CA GLU A 79 2.85 10.55 -14.39
C GLU A 79 3.84 11.09 -15.44
N ARG A 80 4.93 10.37 -15.73
CA ARG A 80 5.87 10.74 -16.80
C ARG A 80 5.21 10.84 -18.17
N ARG A 81 4.29 9.92 -18.51
CA ARG A 81 3.53 9.98 -19.76
C ARG A 81 2.58 11.17 -19.79
N LEU A 82 1.92 11.50 -18.68
CA LEU A 82 1.07 12.70 -18.59
C LEU A 82 1.87 13.97 -18.85
N HIS A 83 3.06 14.08 -18.26
CA HIS A 83 3.96 15.20 -18.53
C HIS A 83 4.38 15.27 -20.01
N GLN A 84 4.77 14.13 -20.61
CA GLN A 84 5.11 14.08 -22.03
C GLN A 84 3.93 14.54 -22.89
N ILE A 85 2.72 14.06 -22.62
CA ILE A 85 1.53 14.48 -23.37
C ILE A 85 1.32 15.99 -23.22
N GLY A 86 1.47 16.55 -22.02
CA GLY A 86 1.38 17.99 -21.81
C GLY A 86 2.37 18.80 -22.66
N GLU A 87 3.63 18.34 -22.74
CA GLU A 87 4.65 18.98 -23.59
C GLU A 87 4.35 18.81 -25.08
N LEU A 88 3.98 17.60 -25.53
CA LEU A 88 3.56 17.35 -26.90
C LEU A 88 2.34 18.21 -27.28
N GLN A 89 1.39 18.41 -26.36
CA GLN A 89 0.24 19.28 -26.58
C GLN A 89 0.67 20.74 -26.74
N LYS A 90 1.62 21.24 -25.97
CA LYS A 90 2.15 22.61 -26.16
C LYS A 90 2.77 22.78 -27.54
N ASP A 91 3.57 21.83 -27.97
CA ASP A 91 4.19 21.87 -29.30
C ASP A 91 3.16 21.68 -30.42
N SER A 92 2.18 20.79 -30.24
CA SER A 92 1.04 20.65 -31.13
C SER A 92 0.28 21.96 -31.26
N GLN A 93 0.03 22.68 -30.16
CA GLN A 93 -0.66 23.98 -30.20
C GLN A 93 0.11 25.02 -31.01
N LYS A 94 1.45 25.08 -30.88
CA LYS A 94 2.28 25.97 -31.70
C LYS A 94 2.14 25.64 -33.19
N SER A 95 2.16 24.37 -33.55
CA SER A 95 1.98 23.94 -34.95
C SER A 95 0.57 24.22 -35.49
N VAL A 96 -0.48 23.99 -34.71
CA VAL A 96 -1.88 24.33 -35.06
C VAL A 96 -2.03 25.85 -35.25
N ASN A 97 -1.39 26.65 -34.40
CA ASN A 97 -1.39 28.11 -34.53
C ASN A 97 -0.65 28.57 -35.80
N ALA A 98 0.48 27.94 -36.13
CA ALA A 98 1.24 28.20 -37.35
C ALA A 98 0.46 27.79 -38.61
N LEU A 99 -0.30 26.69 -38.56
CA LEU A 99 -1.18 26.29 -39.66
C LEU A 99 -2.32 27.31 -39.81
N ASN A 100 -3.00 27.69 -38.73
CA ASN A 100 -4.09 28.67 -38.78
C ASN A 100 -3.61 30.02 -39.36
N SER A 101 -2.38 30.47 -39.04
CA SER A 101 -1.82 31.70 -39.62
C SER A 101 -1.51 31.53 -41.12
N TRP A 102 -1.01 30.38 -41.56
CA TRP A 102 -0.76 30.11 -42.98
C TRP A 102 -2.06 30.07 -43.80
N TRP A 103 -3.08 29.35 -43.32
CA TRP A 103 -4.39 29.29 -43.98
C TRP A 103 -5.08 30.67 -43.99
N ARG A 104 -4.98 31.46 -42.92
CA ARG A 104 -5.46 32.85 -42.94
C ARG A 104 -4.68 33.70 -43.93
N GLY A 105 -3.36 33.61 -43.97
CA GLY A 105 -2.54 34.40 -44.90
C GLY A 105 -2.81 34.08 -46.38
N TRP A 106 -3.04 32.82 -46.71
CA TRP A 106 -3.33 32.40 -48.09
C TRP A 106 -4.75 32.77 -48.53
N PHE A 107 -5.75 32.62 -47.65
CA PHE A 107 -7.16 32.91 -47.98
C PHE A 107 -7.54 34.38 -47.75
N SER A 108 -6.74 35.16 -47.00
CA SER A 108 -6.94 36.60 -46.81
C SER A 108 -6.08 37.40 -47.80
N LYS A 109 -6.46 37.45 -49.08
CA LYS A 109 -5.87 38.43 -50.01
C LYS A 109 -6.31 39.86 -49.65
N LYS A 110 -5.63 40.50 -48.70
CA LYS A 110 -5.37 41.95 -48.65
C LYS A 110 -4.03 42.20 -47.93
N SER A 111 -3.08 42.80 -48.63
CA SER A 111 -1.69 43.05 -48.21
C SER A 111 -1.55 43.91 -46.94
N ALA A 112 -0.63 43.52 -46.04
CA ALA A 112 0.21 44.44 -45.25
C ALA A 112 1.44 43.67 -44.70
N PRO A 113 2.66 44.25 -44.70
CA PRO A 113 3.88 43.55 -44.30
C PRO A 113 4.24 43.78 -42.81
N GLY A 114 4.88 42.78 -42.21
CA GLY A 114 5.69 42.93 -41.01
C GLY A 114 5.22 42.14 -39.80
N CYS A 115 5.78 40.94 -39.58
CA CYS A 115 5.77 40.26 -38.29
C CYS A 115 7.07 39.47 -38.11
N THR A 116 8.07 40.11 -37.50
CA THR A 116 9.12 39.42 -36.74
C THR A 116 8.58 39.17 -35.34
N ALA A 117 8.35 37.91 -34.99
CA ALA A 117 8.03 37.48 -33.63
C ALA A 117 9.09 36.48 -33.16
N GLU A 118 9.97 36.98 -32.29
CA GLU A 118 10.92 36.20 -31.48
C GLU A 118 10.19 35.17 -30.59
N PRO A 119 10.73 33.95 -30.39
CA PRO A 119 10.15 32.99 -29.47
C PRO A 119 10.59 33.31 -28.03
N THR A 120 9.64 33.76 -27.21
CA THR A 120 9.79 33.86 -25.76
C THR A 120 10.05 32.47 -25.16
N LYS A 121 11.25 32.34 -24.56
CA LYS A 121 11.71 31.24 -23.73
C LYS A 121 10.72 30.98 -22.59
N VAL A 122 9.99 29.87 -22.65
CA VAL A 122 9.23 29.33 -21.52
C VAL A 122 10.10 28.33 -20.79
N GLU A 123 10.46 28.70 -19.58
CA GLU A 123 11.18 27.92 -18.58
C GLU A 123 10.31 26.73 -18.16
N ALA A 124 10.73 25.53 -18.56
CA ALA A 124 10.07 24.29 -18.20
C ALA A 124 10.34 23.99 -16.71
N ALA A 125 9.27 24.03 -15.91
CA ALA A 125 9.30 23.51 -14.56
C ALA A 125 9.78 22.05 -14.59
N ALA A 126 10.86 21.77 -13.88
CA ALA A 126 11.50 20.46 -13.85
C ALA A 126 10.49 19.38 -13.41
N PRO A 127 10.58 18.17 -13.98
CA PRO A 127 9.76 17.05 -13.54
C PRO A 127 10.16 16.70 -12.11
N VAL A 128 9.18 16.71 -11.19
CA VAL A 128 9.33 16.12 -9.86
C VAL A 128 9.34 14.62 -10.06
N THR A 129 10.48 14.09 -10.50
CA THR A 129 10.74 12.66 -10.46
C THR A 129 11.09 12.33 -9.02
N ARG A 130 10.52 11.26 -8.49
CA ARG A 130 10.92 10.75 -7.18
C ARG A 130 12.37 10.26 -7.28
N ASP A 131 13.33 11.09 -6.88
CA ASP A 131 14.76 10.72 -6.86
C ASP A 131 15.08 9.64 -5.82
N GLN A 132 14.15 9.37 -4.89
CA GLN A 132 14.34 8.44 -3.80
C GLN A 132 13.58 7.12 -4.07
N PRO A 133 14.22 5.96 -3.86
CA PRO A 133 13.55 4.67 -4.07
C PRO A 133 12.29 4.57 -3.21
N ALA A 134 11.24 3.99 -3.79
CA ALA A 134 9.95 3.75 -3.15
C ALA A 134 10.16 3.06 -1.78
N PRO A 135 9.52 3.52 -0.69
CA PRO A 135 9.59 2.89 0.64
C PRO A 135 9.40 1.37 0.61
N ALA A 136 8.48 0.87 -0.20
CA ALA A 136 8.26 -0.57 -0.36
C ALA A 136 9.47 -1.28 -1.00
N ALA A 137 10.00 -0.74 -2.11
CA ALA A 137 11.19 -1.25 -2.78
C ALA A 137 12.43 -1.23 -1.87
N SER A 138 12.57 -0.15 -1.08
CA SER A 138 13.68 0.03 -0.14
C SER A 138 13.64 -1.00 0.98
N TYR A 139 12.45 -1.29 1.52
CA TYR A 139 12.26 -2.35 2.51
C TYR A 139 12.59 -3.71 1.92
N LEU A 140 12.07 -4.02 0.72
CA LEU A 140 12.33 -5.29 0.06
C LEU A 140 13.84 -5.50 -0.18
N SER A 141 14.55 -4.48 -0.66
CA SER A 141 15.99 -4.56 -0.93
C SER A 141 16.82 -4.82 0.34
N GLN A 142 16.47 -4.17 1.45
CA GLN A 142 17.16 -4.33 2.72
C GLN A 142 16.83 -5.66 3.41
N ASN A 143 15.57 -6.10 3.31
CA ASN A 143 15.06 -7.17 4.16
C ASN A 143 14.86 -8.51 3.44
N ALA A 144 14.83 -8.56 2.11
CA ALA A 144 14.67 -9.81 1.35
C ALA A 144 15.85 -10.78 1.52
N ARG A 145 17.03 -10.30 1.95
CA ARG A 145 18.17 -11.19 2.30
C ARG A 145 18.06 -11.79 3.71
N SER A 146 17.20 -11.25 4.56
CA SER A 146 17.08 -11.61 5.98
C SER A 146 15.82 -12.40 6.32
N VAL A 147 14.93 -12.63 5.36
CA VAL A 147 13.77 -13.52 5.52
C VAL A 147 14.19 -14.91 5.06
N PRO A 148 14.38 -15.90 5.96
CA PRO A 148 14.68 -17.27 5.55
C PRO A 148 13.50 -17.82 4.74
N PRO A 149 13.75 -18.61 3.68
CA PRO A 149 12.65 -19.26 2.96
C PRO A 149 11.85 -20.16 3.92
N PRO A 150 10.52 -20.28 3.72
CA PRO A 150 9.61 -20.96 4.65
C PRO A 150 9.99 -22.43 4.91
N SER A 151 10.74 -23.05 4.00
CA SER A 151 11.22 -24.43 4.09
C SER A 151 12.47 -24.63 4.97
N SER A 152 13.08 -23.55 5.50
CA SER A 152 14.31 -23.66 6.32
C SER A 152 14.08 -23.48 7.81
N GLN A 153 12.91 -23.03 8.24
CA GLN A 153 12.56 -22.99 9.66
C GLN A 153 11.99 -24.34 10.07
N SER A 154 12.84 -25.36 10.05
CA SER A 154 12.70 -26.44 11.00
C SER A 154 12.92 -25.82 12.38
N PHE A 155 11.83 -25.42 13.04
CA PHE A 155 11.86 -25.18 14.48
C PHE A 155 12.59 -26.38 15.10
N PRO A 156 13.66 -26.17 15.88
CA PRO A 156 14.39 -27.28 16.45
C PRO A 156 13.43 -28.05 17.34
N GLN A 157 12.94 -29.18 16.84
CA GLN A 157 12.30 -30.20 17.64
C GLN A 157 13.41 -30.91 18.41
N SER A 158 14.06 -30.16 19.31
CA SER A 158 15.05 -30.70 20.22
C SER A 158 14.31 -31.63 21.17
N GLN A 159 14.49 -32.93 20.97
CA GLN A 159 13.92 -34.01 21.78
C GLN A 159 14.52 -34.07 23.22
N THR A 160 14.99 -32.96 23.80
CA THR A 160 15.64 -33.01 25.13
C THR A 160 15.71 -31.69 25.90
N THR A 161 15.21 -30.57 25.38
CA THR A 161 15.25 -29.28 26.10
C THR A 161 14.01 -29.10 26.96
N GLN A 162 14.20 -28.68 28.22
CA GLN A 162 13.11 -28.45 29.17
C GLN A 162 12.03 -27.53 28.57
N PRO A 163 10.73 -27.76 28.84
CA PRO A 163 9.62 -26.96 28.29
C PRO A 163 9.78 -25.45 28.46
N ARG A 164 10.46 -25.02 29.54
CA ARG A 164 10.76 -23.63 29.84
C ARG A 164 11.69 -22.97 28.82
N SER A 165 12.69 -23.71 28.33
CA SER A 165 13.61 -23.20 27.31
C SER A 165 12.94 -23.00 25.94
N GLN A 166 12.01 -23.87 25.56
CA GLN A 166 11.25 -23.72 24.31
C GLN A 166 10.29 -22.54 24.36
N PHE A 167 9.70 -22.27 25.53
CA PHE A 167 8.86 -21.10 25.75
C PHE A 167 9.62 -19.80 25.49
N ASP A 168 10.82 -19.66 26.07
CA ASP A 168 11.63 -18.45 25.93
C ASP A 168 12.09 -18.23 24.48
N VAL A 169 12.51 -19.30 23.79
CA VAL A 169 12.89 -19.25 22.36
C VAL A 169 11.69 -18.84 21.48
N ASN A 170 10.51 -19.42 21.71
CA ASN A 170 9.33 -19.06 20.94
C ASN A 170 8.94 -17.59 21.16
N MET A 171 9.04 -17.09 22.38
CA MET A 171 8.75 -15.69 22.69
C MET A 171 9.72 -14.73 22.01
N ASP A 172 11.01 -15.07 21.95
CA ASP A 172 12.00 -14.26 21.23
C ASP A 172 11.73 -14.23 19.72
N LEU A 173 11.43 -15.39 19.13
CA LEU A 173 11.03 -15.50 17.72
C LEU A 173 9.77 -14.68 17.42
N MET A 174 8.78 -14.69 18.31
CA MET A 174 7.59 -13.85 18.19
C MET A 174 7.91 -12.36 18.32
N SER A 175 8.76 -11.97 19.26
CA SER A 175 9.16 -10.57 19.42
C SER A 175 9.83 -10.04 18.14
N SER A 176 10.77 -10.84 17.61
CA SER A 176 11.47 -10.56 16.36
C SER A 176 10.52 -10.47 15.16
N GLY A 177 9.61 -11.45 15.02
CA GLY A 177 8.64 -11.44 13.92
C GLY A 177 7.63 -10.30 14.02
N MET A 178 7.20 -9.92 15.22
CA MET A 178 6.33 -8.75 15.41
C MET A 178 7.04 -7.46 15.01
N SER A 179 8.34 -7.33 15.31
CA SER A 179 9.14 -6.20 14.82
C SER A 179 9.19 -6.17 13.30
N ARG A 180 9.44 -7.32 12.64
CA ARG A 180 9.42 -7.40 11.17
C ARG A 180 8.06 -7.02 10.58
N LEU A 181 6.97 -7.55 11.12
CA LEU A 181 5.60 -7.22 10.72
C LEU A 181 5.31 -5.72 10.86
N ARG A 182 5.77 -5.10 11.96
CA ARG A 182 5.66 -3.65 12.18
C ARG A 182 6.44 -2.86 11.13
N ASP A 183 7.66 -3.27 10.84
CA ASP A 183 8.52 -2.56 9.89
C ASP A 183 7.93 -2.66 8.47
N MET A 184 7.39 -3.82 8.07
CA MET A 184 6.61 -3.98 6.84
C MET A 184 5.38 -3.08 6.81
N ALA A 185 4.58 -3.07 7.87
CA ALA A 185 3.39 -2.22 7.96
C ALA A 185 3.74 -0.73 7.83
N THR A 186 4.87 -0.32 8.42
CA THR A 186 5.37 1.05 8.32
C THR A 186 5.79 1.39 6.89
N ALA A 187 6.53 0.49 6.22
CA ALA A 187 6.94 0.66 4.83
C ALA A 187 5.72 0.70 3.87
N MET A 188 4.77 -0.22 4.03
CA MET A 188 3.52 -0.24 3.25
C MET A 188 2.73 1.07 3.43
N ASN A 189 2.59 1.55 4.66
CA ASN A 189 1.88 2.81 4.93
C ASN A 189 2.59 4.03 4.33
N ALA A 190 3.93 4.07 4.37
CA ALA A 190 4.71 5.13 3.74
C ALA A 190 4.58 5.10 2.22
N GLU A 191 4.58 3.91 1.62
CA GLU A 191 4.37 3.72 0.18
C GLU A 191 2.96 4.18 -0.24
N LEU A 192 1.92 3.72 0.46
CA LEU A 192 0.53 4.10 0.21
C LEU A 192 0.32 5.62 0.29
N LYS A 193 0.86 6.28 1.31
CA LYS A 193 0.77 7.75 1.44
C LYS A 193 1.42 8.47 0.26
N ALA A 194 2.57 7.96 -0.19
CA ALA A 194 3.28 8.57 -1.30
C ALA A 194 2.54 8.37 -2.62
N GLN A 195 1.99 7.17 -2.87
CA GLN A 195 1.15 6.90 -4.02
C GLN A 195 -0.14 7.73 -4.00
N ASN A 196 -0.77 7.91 -2.84
CA ASN A 196 -1.96 8.76 -2.71
C ASN A 196 -1.63 10.21 -3.10
N GLN A 197 -0.53 10.75 -2.59
CA GLN A 197 -0.09 12.10 -2.95
C GLN A 197 0.23 12.22 -4.45
N GLN A 198 0.77 11.17 -5.07
CA GLN A 198 1.03 11.14 -6.50
C GLN A 198 -0.28 11.14 -7.31
N LEU A 199 -1.27 10.34 -6.90
CA LEU A 199 -2.60 10.33 -7.50
C LEU A 199 -3.28 11.71 -7.42
N ASP A 200 -3.22 12.36 -6.25
CA ASP A 200 -3.79 13.70 -6.04
C ASP A 200 -3.17 14.75 -6.98
N ARG A 201 -1.89 14.59 -7.36
CA ARG A 201 -1.22 15.47 -8.35
C ARG A 201 -1.56 15.09 -9.78
N MET A 202 -1.70 13.80 -10.07
CA MET A 202 -2.01 13.31 -11.42
C MET A 202 -3.43 13.64 -11.86
N GLU A 203 -4.40 13.69 -10.95
CA GLU A 203 -5.81 13.98 -11.27
C GLU A 203 -6.00 15.32 -12.02
N PRO A 204 -5.56 16.48 -11.50
CA PRO A 204 -5.70 17.74 -12.21
C PRO A 204 -4.89 17.78 -13.51
N ALA A 205 -3.71 17.14 -13.54
CA ALA A 205 -2.88 17.05 -14.74
C ALA A 205 -3.58 16.28 -15.86
N LEU A 206 -4.24 15.16 -15.50
CA LEU A 206 -5.02 14.35 -16.43
C LEU A 206 -6.22 15.14 -16.98
N SER A 207 -6.93 15.88 -16.13
CA SER A 207 -8.03 16.75 -16.58
C SER A 207 -7.54 17.81 -17.57
N SER A 208 -6.45 18.51 -17.26
CA SER A 208 -5.87 19.52 -18.15
C SER A 208 -5.43 18.95 -19.49
N VAL A 209 -4.83 17.76 -19.49
CA VAL A 209 -4.43 17.05 -20.70
C VAL A 209 -5.66 16.68 -21.53
N SER A 210 -6.73 16.19 -20.89
CA SER A 210 -7.99 15.86 -21.56
C SER A 210 -8.65 17.09 -22.21
N ASP A 211 -8.77 18.19 -21.46
CA ASP A 211 -9.39 19.43 -21.94
C ASP A 211 -8.60 20.04 -23.11
N THR A 212 -7.28 19.99 -23.02
CA THR A 212 -6.40 20.46 -24.11
C THR A 212 -6.56 19.58 -25.35
N MET A 213 -6.61 18.24 -25.17
CA MET A 213 -6.80 17.30 -26.27
C MET A 213 -8.14 17.52 -27.00
N THR A 214 -9.23 17.71 -26.26
CA THR A 214 -10.55 17.96 -26.86
C THR A 214 -10.58 19.28 -27.64
N THR A 215 -9.95 20.33 -27.08
CA THR A 215 -9.81 21.64 -27.73
C THR A 215 -8.99 21.54 -29.02
N GLN A 216 -7.82 20.89 -28.96
CA GLN A 216 -6.97 20.68 -30.13
C GLN A 216 -7.67 19.85 -31.21
N ASN A 217 -8.39 18.80 -30.82
CA ASN A 217 -9.17 17.98 -31.76
C ASN A 217 -10.24 18.82 -32.48
N ARG A 218 -10.96 19.69 -31.75
CA ARG A 218 -11.93 20.63 -32.35
C ARG A 218 -11.29 21.61 -33.33
N GLN A 219 -10.12 22.17 -32.98
CA GLN A 219 -9.37 23.06 -33.86
C GLN A 219 -8.91 22.34 -35.13
N MET A 220 -8.34 21.14 -35.00
CA MET A 220 -7.92 20.32 -36.13
C MET A 220 -9.10 19.96 -37.05
N LYS A 221 -10.25 19.55 -36.51
CA LYS A 221 -11.47 19.31 -37.31
C LYS A 221 -11.92 20.54 -38.11
N THR A 222 -11.79 21.72 -37.51
CA THR A 222 -12.10 22.99 -38.17
C THR A 222 -11.12 23.27 -39.31
N LEU A 223 -9.81 23.05 -39.09
CA LEU A 223 -8.77 23.22 -40.11
C LEU A 223 -8.95 22.25 -41.29
N LEU A 224 -9.39 21.02 -41.03
CA LEU A 224 -9.65 20.01 -42.05
C LEU A 224 -10.96 20.25 -42.84
N GLY A 225 -11.68 21.35 -42.57
CA GLY A 225 -12.90 21.70 -43.31
C GLY A 225 -14.10 20.81 -42.99
N VAL A 226 -14.04 19.99 -41.93
CA VAL A 226 -15.17 19.18 -41.47
C VAL A 226 -16.16 20.11 -40.77
N LYS A 227 -17.10 20.68 -41.54
CA LYS A 227 -18.25 21.40 -40.98
C LYS A 227 -19.01 20.43 -40.07
N SER A 228 -19.13 20.75 -38.78
CA SER A 228 -20.14 20.14 -37.93
C SER A 228 -21.49 20.40 -38.61
N SER A 229 -22.16 19.34 -39.07
CA SER A 229 -23.56 19.46 -39.46
C SER A 229 -24.31 19.99 -38.23
N ARG A 230 -25.13 21.02 -38.45
CA ARG A 230 -26.07 21.51 -37.43
C ARG A 230 -27.05 20.42 -37.05
#